data_AF-A0A147GQM0-F1
#
_entry.id   AF-A0A147GQM0-F1
#
_cell.length_a   1.000
_cell.length_b   1.000
_cell.length_c   1.000
_cell.angle_alpha   90.00
_cell.angle_beta   90.00
_cell.angle_gamma   90.00
#
_symmetry.space_group_name_H-M   'P 1'
#
loop_
_entity.id
_entity.type
_entity.pdbx_description
1 polymer ?
#
loop_
_entity_poly.entity_id
_entity_poly.type
_entity_poly.pdbx_seq_one_letter_code
_entity_poly.pdbx_strand_id
1 'polypeptide(L)'
;MTALAIAERTRPAIEPALLRQHLGCFPTGVAIVTTRTADGQPAGLTCNSFSSVSLEPPLVLFSLRKASRLLQTFQQAEGFAIHILGEHQDALSGRFASSKVEHKFEGVAWREGQLGMPLLDDCLASFECSLFAAHDAGDHVIFVGEVQHLGAGTGEQALVFYKGAYMRLAESLRQRVVQGGMGDADVDEAYRTLYGRLLRLACERASEAEIDAIEAAAALIEDHPEDAPLRARIASASAFFGAIAAAGHNGALMLMAQTMTNVLRERMTHVLPVRARPDLYPLRRAVVRHLRARDAEGAAAALDALIDQLRRG
;
A
#
# COMPACT_ATOMS: atom_id res chain seq x y z
N MET A 1 -26.51 13.84 31.65
CA MET A 1 -25.51 12.78 31.40
C MET A 1 -24.18 13.27 31.90
N THR A 2 -23.61 12.52 32.84
CA THR A 2 -22.52 12.91 33.73
C THR A 2 -21.20 13.03 32.96
N ALA A 3 -20.53 14.18 33.08
CA ALA A 3 -19.16 14.37 32.63
C ALA A 3 -18.27 13.39 33.40
N LEU A 4 -17.69 12.40 32.71
CA LEU A 4 -16.63 11.59 33.28
C LEU A 4 -15.41 12.49 33.46
N ALA A 5 -15.15 12.86 34.72
CA ALA A 5 -13.88 13.43 35.14
C ALA A 5 -12.77 12.45 34.75
N ILE A 6 -11.99 12.81 33.73
CA ILE A 6 -10.79 12.06 33.36
C ILE A 6 -9.78 12.33 34.47
N ALA A 7 -9.63 11.39 35.39
CA ALA A 7 -8.56 11.40 36.37
C ALA A 7 -7.23 11.67 35.65
N GLU A 8 -6.38 12.53 36.22
CA GLU A 8 -5.02 12.77 35.77
C GLU A 8 -4.22 11.46 35.80
N ARG A 9 -4.34 10.68 34.72
CA ARG A 9 -3.44 9.57 34.46
C ARG A 9 -2.10 10.21 34.14
N THR A 10 -1.14 10.08 35.04
CA THR A 10 0.29 10.25 34.77
C THR A 10 0.70 9.18 33.75
N ARG A 11 0.31 9.41 32.49
CA ARG A 11 0.75 8.59 31.36
C ARG A 11 2.22 8.91 31.14
N PRO A 12 3.07 7.92 30.86
CA PRO A 12 4.40 8.20 30.34
C PRO A 12 4.26 9.12 29.12
N ALA A 13 5.07 10.18 29.08
CA ALA A 13 5.03 11.13 27.98
C ALA A 13 5.39 10.40 26.69
N ILE A 14 4.46 10.38 25.73
CA ILE A 14 4.73 9.84 24.40
C ILE A 14 5.48 10.91 23.62
N GLU A 15 6.69 10.59 23.15
CA GLU A 15 7.45 11.52 22.32
C GLU A 15 6.70 11.80 21.00
N PRO A 16 6.45 13.07 20.64
CA PRO A 16 5.68 13.41 19.45
C PRO A 16 6.27 12.87 18.14
N ALA A 17 7.60 12.79 18.04
CA ALA A 17 8.28 12.22 16.88
C ALA A 17 8.00 10.71 16.75
N LEU A 18 8.08 9.97 17.86
CA LEU A 18 7.78 8.54 17.91
C LEU A 18 6.30 8.27 17.58
N LEU A 19 5.38 9.09 18.12
CA LEU A 19 3.96 9.00 17.80
C LEU A 19 3.72 9.22 16.31
N ARG A 20 4.31 10.26 15.72
CA ARG A 20 4.19 10.56 14.28
C ARG A 20 4.71 9.40 13.42
N GLN A 21 5.84 8.82 13.78
CA GLN A 21 6.40 7.66 13.09
C GLN A 21 5.43 6.48 13.11
N HIS A 22 4.82 6.18 14.26
CA HIS A 22 3.87 5.07 14.40
C HIS A 22 2.55 5.34 13.69
N LEU A 23 2.03 6.57 13.73
CA LEU A 23 0.84 6.97 12.97
C LEU A 23 1.07 6.82 11.45
N GLY A 24 2.30 7.08 10.98
CA GLY A 24 2.68 6.89 9.57
C GLY A 24 2.63 5.44 9.08
N CYS A 25 2.44 4.44 9.96
CA CYS A 25 2.23 3.05 9.58
C CYS A 25 0.82 2.77 9.02
N PHE A 26 -0.14 3.69 9.20
CA PHE A 26 -1.45 3.60 8.58
C PHE A 26 -1.45 4.38 7.26
N PRO A 27 -1.47 3.70 6.08
CA PRO A 27 -1.50 4.39 4.81
C PRO A 27 -2.83 5.13 4.66
N THR A 28 -2.78 6.36 4.13
CA THR A 28 -3.97 7.14 3.83
C THR A 28 -3.94 7.63 2.39
N GLY A 29 -5.12 7.89 1.83
CA GLY A 29 -5.21 8.77 0.66
C GLY A 29 -4.82 10.20 1.04
N VAL A 30 -4.54 11.00 0.03
CA VAL A 30 -4.30 12.44 0.20
C VAL A 30 -5.53 13.21 -0.26
N ALA A 31 -5.92 14.21 0.52
CA ALA A 31 -7.03 15.09 0.18
C ALA A 31 -6.62 16.56 0.22
N ILE A 32 -7.35 17.40 -0.52
CA ILE A 32 -7.34 18.84 -0.34
C ILE A 32 -8.71 19.29 0.14
N VAL A 33 -8.71 20.04 1.23
CA VAL A 33 -9.92 20.70 1.74
C VAL A 33 -9.90 22.15 1.30
N THR A 34 -10.98 22.61 0.68
CA THR A 34 -11.16 23.99 0.26
C THR A 34 -12.39 24.61 0.93
N THR A 35 -12.37 25.93 1.06
CA THR A 35 -13.50 26.74 1.52
C THR A 35 -13.29 28.17 1.00
N ARG A 36 -14.11 29.12 1.46
CA ARG A 36 -13.91 30.54 1.21
C ARG A 36 -13.52 31.29 2.47
N THR A 37 -12.71 32.32 2.30
CA THR A 37 -12.47 33.33 3.32
C THR A 37 -13.69 34.25 3.48
N ALA A 38 -13.70 35.08 4.52
CA ALA A 38 -14.79 36.03 4.77
C ALA A 38 -14.98 37.06 3.63
N ASP A 39 -13.91 37.38 2.90
CA ASP A 39 -13.90 38.21 1.70
C ASP A 39 -14.18 37.43 0.40
N GLY A 40 -14.59 36.16 0.51
CA GLY A 40 -15.01 35.32 -0.60
C GLY A 40 -13.87 34.68 -1.42
N GLN A 41 -12.60 34.89 -1.04
CA GLN A 41 -11.46 34.32 -1.74
C GLN A 41 -11.32 32.82 -1.48
N PRO A 42 -10.86 32.03 -2.45
CA PRO A 42 -10.66 30.60 -2.26
C PRO A 42 -9.51 30.33 -1.29
N ALA A 43 -9.76 29.46 -0.31
CA ALA A 43 -8.79 29.00 0.66
C ALA A 43 -8.73 27.47 0.66
N GLY A 44 -7.57 26.90 0.98
CA GLY A 44 -7.47 25.45 1.08
C GLY A 44 -6.14 24.94 1.62
N LEU A 45 -6.15 23.69 2.04
CA LEU A 45 -4.98 22.97 2.53
C LEU A 45 -5.04 21.48 2.18
N THR A 46 -3.85 20.89 2.09
CA THR A 46 -3.71 19.44 2.04
C THR A 46 -3.95 18.84 3.41
N CYS A 47 -4.72 17.75 3.46
CA CYS A 47 -4.86 16.92 4.64
C CYS A 47 -4.77 15.43 4.26
N ASN A 48 -4.41 14.61 5.23
CA ASN A 48 -4.49 13.15 5.11
C ASN A 48 -5.23 12.54 6.33
N SER A 49 -5.96 13.39 7.07
CA SER A 49 -6.81 13.07 8.22
C SER A 49 -8.28 12.88 7.84
N PHE A 50 -8.59 12.87 6.54
CA PHE A 50 -9.92 12.61 6.02
C PHE A 50 -10.42 11.22 6.44
N SER A 51 -11.70 11.12 6.81
CA SER A 51 -12.39 9.85 7.02
C SER A 51 -13.89 9.97 6.75
N SER A 52 -14.50 8.89 6.26
CA SER A 52 -15.96 8.71 6.32
C SER A 52 -16.42 8.46 7.76
N VAL A 53 -17.62 8.93 8.11
CA VAL A 53 -18.18 8.82 9.47
C VAL A 53 -19.52 8.11 9.48
N SER A 54 -20.44 8.52 8.60
CA SER A 54 -21.82 8.02 8.58
C SER A 54 -22.36 7.98 7.17
N LEU A 55 -23.25 7.02 6.90
CA LEU A 55 -24.01 6.96 5.64
C LEU A 55 -25.35 7.69 5.74
N GLU A 56 -25.99 7.71 6.91
CA GLU A 56 -27.27 8.39 7.14
C GLU A 56 -27.29 9.05 8.54
N PRO A 57 -27.20 10.40 8.63
CA PRO A 57 -26.91 11.33 7.53
C PRO A 57 -25.50 11.10 6.94
N PRO A 58 -25.22 11.53 5.70
CA PRO A 58 -23.95 11.29 5.03
C PRO A 58 -22.86 12.21 5.59
N LEU A 59 -22.05 11.70 6.52
CA LEU A 59 -21.05 12.49 7.24
C LEU A 59 -19.61 12.07 6.89
N VAL A 60 -18.75 13.06 6.73
CA VAL A 60 -17.30 12.94 6.59
C VAL A 60 -16.60 13.87 7.57
N LEU A 61 -15.32 13.64 7.86
CA LEU A 61 -14.53 14.51 8.70
C LEU A 61 -13.12 14.76 8.18
N PHE A 62 -12.50 15.82 8.69
CA PHE A 62 -11.05 16.03 8.67
C PHE A 62 -10.61 16.77 9.93
N SER A 63 -9.32 16.67 10.26
CA SER A 63 -8.72 17.35 11.42
C SER A 63 -7.78 18.46 10.97
N LEU A 64 -7.98 19.67 11.48
CA LEU A 64 -7.16 20.85 11.21
C LEU A 64 -6.40 21.29 12.46
N ARG A 65 -5.09 21.50 12.32
CA ARG A 65 -4.26 21.97 13.44
C ARG A 65 -4.69 23.36 13.88
N LYS A 66 -4.79 23.60 15.18
CA LYS A 66 -5.13 24.92 15.77
C LYS A 66 -4.14 26.03 15.40
N ALA A 67 -2.88 25.66 15.13
CA ALA A 67 -1.86 26.60 14.67
C ALA A 67 -1.96 26.95 13.16
N SER A 68 -2.92 26.39 12.43
CA SER A 68 -3.13 26.74 11.01
C SER A 68 -3.63 28.18 10.90
N ARG A 69 -3.09 28.94 9.93
CA ARG A 69 -3.60 30.26 9.55
C ARG A 69 -5.04 30.22 9.03
N LEU A 70 -5.49 29.04 8.56
CA LEU A 70 -6.84 28.83 8.05
C LEU A 70 -7.84 28.39 9.12
N LEU A 71 -7.43 28.21 10.39
CA LEU A 71 -8.35 27.72 11.42
C LEU A 71 -9.60 28.58 11.53
N GLN A 72 -9.42 29.90 11.67
CA GLN A 72 -10.53 30.84 11.79
C GLN A 72 -11.42 30.83 10.54
N THR A 73 -10.82 30.72 9.35
CA THR A 73 -11.55 30.61 8.07
C THR A 73 -12.50 29.42 8.10
N PHE A 74 -12.03 28.23 8.48
CA PHE A 74 -12.88 27.04 8.55
C PHE A 74 -13.91 27.08 9.69
N GLN A 75 -13.59 27.73 10.81
CA GLN A 75 -14.56 27.90 11.92
C GLN A 75 -15.71 28.84 11.57
N GLN A 76 -15.48 29.78 10.66
CA GLN A 76 -16.48 30.76 10.23
C GLN A 76 -17.20 30.36 8.93
N ALA A 77 -16.69 29.35 8.22
CA ALA A 77 -17.27 28.90 6.98
C ALA A 77 -18.57 28.12 7.19
N GLU A 78 -19.57 28.36 6.33
CA GLU A 78 -20.82 27.59 6.30
C GLU A 78 -20.63 26.17 5.75
N GLY A 79 -19.52 25.93 5.03
CA GLY A 79 -19.22 24.67 4.40
C GLY A 79 -17.78 24.59 3.88
N PHE A 80 -17.45 23.45 3.30
CA PHE A 80 -16.16 23.16 2.70
C PHE A 80 -16.30 22.07 1.64
N ALA A 81 -15.31 21.96 0.75
CA ALA A 81 -15.21 20.84 -0.18
C ALA A 81 -13.97 20.00 0.11
N ILE A 82 -14.09 18.67 0.07
CA ILE A 82 -12.98 17.72 0.20
C ILE A 82 -12.72 17.09 -1.16
N HIS A 83 -11.47 17.06 -1.60
CA HIS A 83 -11.05 16.50 -2.88
C HIS A 83 -10.09 15.34 -2.67
N ILE A 84 -10.42 14.15 -3.15
CA ILE A 84 -9.52 12.99 -3.10
C ILE A 84 -8.57 13.06 -4.29
N LEU A 85 -7.27 13.09 -4.02
CA LEU A 85 -6.28 13.32 -5.07
C LEU A 85 -5.93 12.04 -5.83
N GLY A 86 -5.75 12.19 -7.14
CA GLY A 86 -5.20 11.15 -8.02
C GLY A 86 -3.68 11.05 -7.91
N GLU A 87 -3.11 9.91 -8.28
CA GLU A 87 -1.67 9.62 -8.17
C GLU A 87 -0.74 10.63 -8.87
N HIS A 88 -1.25 11.37 -9.85
CA HIS A 88 -0.52 12.39 -10.61
C HIS A 88 -0.51 13.78 -9.95
N GLN A 89 -1.19 13.95 -8.81
CA GLN A 89 -1.42 15.26 -8.15
C GLN A 89 -0.50 15.48 -6.93
N ASP A 90 0.67 14.85 -6.87
CA ASP A 90 1.65 15.03 -5.79
C ASP A 90 2.18 16.47 -5.70
N ALA A 91 2.40 17.12 -6.84
CA ALA A 91 2.75 18.53 -6.92
C ALA A 91 1.65 19.46 -6.35
N LEU A 92 0.38 19.16 -6.66
CA LEU A 92 -0.78 19.89 -6.15
C LEU A 92 -0.90 19.73 -4.63
N SER A 93 -0.75 18.49 -4.13
CA SER A 93 -0.68 18.20 -2.70
C SER A 93 0.44 18.99 -2.01
N GLY A 94 1.65 18.99 -2.57
CA GLY A 94 2.79 19.74 -2.02
C GLY A 94 2.53 21.24 -1.96
N ARG A 95 1.89 21.79 -3.00
CA ARG A 95 1.50 23.21 -3.06
C ARG A 95 0.53 23.58 -1.94
N PHE A 96 -0.53 22.80 -1.74
CA PHE A 96 -1.55 23.07 -0.72
C PHE A 96 -1.10 22.75 0.71
N ALA A 97 -0.04 21.95 0.89
CA ALA A 97 0.59 21.70 2.18
C ALA A 97 1.58 22.81 2.60
N SER A 98 2.14 23.54 1.64
CA SER A 98 3.21 24.51 1.89
C SER A 98 2.68 25.79 2.54
N SER A 99 3.36 26.25 3.60
CA SER A 99 3.17 27.57 4.20
C SER A 99 3.91 28.69 3.47
N LYS A 100 4.79 28.34 2.51
CA LYS A 100 5.59 29.27 1.72
C LYS A 100 4.88 29.76 0.47
N VAL A 101 3.82 29.07 0.04
CA VAL A 101 3.01 29.45 -1.13
C VAL A 101 1.85 30.31 -0.63
N GLU A 102 1.86 31.59 -0.98
CA GLU A 102 0.82 32.54 -0.61
C GLU A 102 -0.43 32.34 -1.48
N HIS A 103 -0.28 32.39 -2.80
CA HIS A 103 -1.39 32.22 -3.76
C HIS A 103 -1.51 30.76 -4.21
N LYS A 104 -2.11 29.91 -3.37
CA LYS A 104 -2.25 28.46 -3.62
C LYS A 104 -3.11 28.11 -4.84
N PHE A 105 -4.04 28.98 -5.23
CA PHE A 105 -4.96 28.74 -6.34
C PHE A 105 -4.47 29.31 -7.68
N GLU A 106 -3.39 30.09 -7.70
CA GLU A 106 -2.90 30.72 -8.94
C GLU A 106 -2.42 29.68 -9.97
N GLY A 107 -3.06 29.60 -11.14
CA GLY A 107 -2.74 28.58 -12.13
C GLY A 107 -3.14 27.15 -11.72
N VAL A 108 -4.03 27.00 -10.73
CA VAL A 108 -4.75 25.74 -10.44
C VAL A 108 -6.12 25.84 -11.10
N ALA A 109 -6.51 24.82 -11.85
CA ALA A 109 -7.85 24.73 -12.41
C ALA A 109 -8.86 24.43 -11.28
N TRP A 110 -9.84 25.31 -11.14
CA TRP A 110 -10.93 25.14 -10.20
C TRP A 110 -12.18 25.86 -10.70
N ARG A 111 -13.33 25.43 -10.20
CA ARG A 111 -14.63 26.02 -10.50
C ARG A 111 -15.46 26.20 -9.24
N GLU A 112 -16.49 27.02 -9.32
CA GLU A 112 -17.44 27.15 -8.23
C GLU A 112 -18.36 25.93 -8.17
N GLY A 113 -18.49 25.35 -6.97
CA GLY A 113 -19.41 24.26 -6.65
C GLY A 113 -20.84 24.73 -6.40
N GLN A 114 -21.74 23.79 -6.16
CA GLN A 114 -23.16 24.08 -5.94
C GLN A 114 -23.42 24.80 -4.60
N LEU A 115 -22.57 24.55 -3.59
CA LEU A 115 -22.58 25.31 -2.33
C LEU A 115 -21.68 26.56 -2.39
N GLY A 116 -21.22 26.94 -3.58
CA GLY A 116 -20.27 28.03 -3.77
C GLY A 116 -18.84 27.67 -3.35
N MET A 117 -18.54 26.43 -2.95
CA MET A 117 -17.20 26.03 -2.54
C MET A 117 -16.24 25.91 -3.74
N PRO A 118 -14.95 26.27 -3.61
CA PRO A 118 -13.99 26.08 -4.70
C PRO A 118 -13.73 24.59 -4.96
N LEU A 119 -14.12 24.09 -6.12
CA LEU A 119 -13.89 22.71 -6.54
C LEU A 119 -12.66 22.60 -7.44
N LEU A 120 -11.69 21.79 -7.03
CA LEU A 120 -10.50 21.49 -7.82
C LEU A 120 -10.83 20.46 -8.92
N ASP A 121 -10.33 20.70 -10.12
CA ASP A 121 -10.51 19.79 -11.26
C ASP A 121 -9.57 18.57 -11.16
N ASP A 122 -9.89 17.52 -11.92
CA ASP A 122 -9.10 16.28 -12.09
C ASP A 122 -8.80 15.47 -10.80
N CYS A 123 -9.43 15.81 -9.67
CA CYS A 123 -9.43 14.97 -8.47
C CYS A 123 -10.33 13.75 -8.67
N LEU A 124 -10.02 12.62 -8.00
CA LEU A 124 -10.77 11.36 -8.13
C LEU A 124 -12.23 11.45 -7.68
N ALA A 125 -12.46 12.24 -6.64
CA ALA A 125 -13.77 12.49 -6.10
C ALA A 125 -13.76 13.83 -5.37
N SER A 126 -14.91 14.50 -5.31
CA SER A 126 -15.10 15.66 -4.46
C SER A 126 -16.38 15.53 -3.63
N PHE A 127 -16.35 16.06 -2.41
CA PHE A 127 -17.47 16.11 -1.49
C PHE A 127 -17.71 17.56 -1.09
N GLU A 128 -18.78 18.17 -1.60
CA GLU A 128 -19.23 19.48 -1.10
C GLU A 128 -20.07 19.26 0.15
N CYS A 129 -19.66 19.88 1.25
CA CYS A 129 -20.23 19.65 2.57
C CYS A 129 -20.72 20.96 3.19
N SER A 130 -21.88 20.92 3.84
CA SER A 130 -22.21 21.91 4.87
C SER A 130 -21.50 21.55 6.18
N LEU A 131 -21.14 22.56 6.98
CA LEU A 131 -20.53 22.32 8.28
C LEU A 131 -21.57 21.72 9.23
N PHE A 132 -21.35 20.47 9.65
CA PHE A 132 -22.24 19.76 10.57
C PHE A 132 -21.83 19.98 12.03
N ALA A 133 -20.54 19.86 12.33
CA ALA A 133 -20.01 20.10 13.67
C ALA A 133 -18.51 20.43 13.66
N ALA A 134 -18.05 21.13 14.70
CA ALA A 134 -16.63 21.34 14.98
C ALA A 134 -16.33 20.96 16.43
N HIS A 135 -15.34 20.10 16.65
CA HIS A 135 -14.98 19.58 17.96
C HIS A 135 -13.53 19.87 18.31
N ASP A 136 -13.29 20.38 19.51
CA ASP A 136 -11.95 20.54 20.06
C ASP A 136 -11.32 19.16 20.35
N ALA A 137 -10.13 18.91 19.81
CA ALA A 137 -9.47 17.62 19.91
C ALA A 137 -7.95 17.80 20.08
N GLY A 138 -7.52 18.28 21.25
CA GLY A 138 -6.11 18.45 21.56
C GLY A 138 -5.49 19.65 20.82
N ASP A 139 -4.48 19.42 19.98
CA ASP A 139 -3.86 20.47 19.15
C ASP A 139 -4.55 20.65 17.78
N HIS A 140 -5.65 19.93 17.54
CA HIS A 140 -6.49 20.02 16.34
C HIS A 140 -7.94 20.36 16.69
N VAL A 141 -8.69 20.81 15.67
CA VAL A 141 -10.15 20.83 15.64
C VAL A 141 -10.60 19.82 14.60
N ILE A 142 -11.54 18.96 14.96
CA ILE A 142 -12.20 18.02 14.06
C ILE A 142 -13.39 18.74 13.44
N PHE A 143 -13.40 18.85 12.12
CA PHE A 143 -14.53 19.36 11.36
C PHE A 143 -15.30 18.17 10.79
N VAL A 144 -16.58 18.10 11.09
CA VAL A 144 -17.53 17.13 10.54
C VAL A 144 -18.39 17.87 9.53
N GLY A 145 -18.47 17.35 8.31
CA GLY A 145 -19.28 17.90 7.23
C GLY A 145 -20.38 16.92 6.83
N GLU A 146 -21.57 17.45 6.55
CA GLU A 146 -22.65 16.70 5.93
C GLU A 146 -22.58 16.89 4.42
N VAL A 147 -22.40 15.77 3.69
CA VAL A 147 -22.22 15.78 2.24
C VAL A 147 -23.53 16.14 1.56
N GLN A 148 -23.52 17.24 0.79
CA GLN A 148 -24.67 17.72 0.03
C GLN A 148 -24.53 17.40 -1.46
N HIS A 149 -23.31 17.47 -2.00
CA HIS A 149 -23.03 17.15 -3.40
C HIS A 149 -21.75 16.32 -3.56
N LEU A 150 -21.80 15.42 -4.54
CA LEU A 150 -20.69 14.57 -4.94
C LEU A 150 -20.22 14.98 -6.33
N GLY A 151 -18.90 15.05 -6.52
CA GLY A 151 -18.25 15.13 -7.82
C GLY A 151 -17.46 13.87 -8.10
N ALA A 152 -17.56 13.36 -9.32
CA ALA A 152 -16.76 12.23 -9.80
C ALA A 152 -15.58 12.74 -10.62
N GLY A 153 -14.42 12.13 -10.41
CA GLY A 153 -13.19 12.38 -11.15
C GLY A 153 -12.98 11.45 -12.33
N THR A 154 -11.89 11.71 -13.06
CA THR A 154 -11.44 10.93 -14.23
C THR A 154 -10.21 10.07 -13.95
N GLY A 155 -9.57 10.22 -12.78
CA GLY A 155 -8.38 9.45 -12.43
C GLY A 155 -8.69 7.99 -12.04
N GLU A 156 -7.71 7.11 -12.26
CA GLU A 156 -7.86 5.67 -12.00
C GLU A 156 -7.37 5.26 -10.61
N GLN A 157 -6.33 5.94 -10.09
CA GLN A 157 -5.67 5.56 -8.83
C GLN A 157 -5.43 6.74 -7.91
N ALA A 158 -5.56 6.48 -6.60
CA ALA A 158 -5.39 7.47 -5.55
C ALA A 158 -3.91 7.74 -5.24
N LEU A 159 -3.59 9.01 -4.96
CA LEU A 159 -2.34 9.36 -4.33
C LEU A 159 -2.35 8.84 -2.89
N VAL A 160 -1.33 8.06 -2.52
CA VAL A 160 -1.19 7.48 -1.18
C VAL A 160 -0.07 8.16 -0.43
N PHE A 161 -0.27 8.39 0.87
CA PHE A 161 0.76 8.83 1.80
C PHE A 161 1.03 7.74 2.84
N TYR A 162 2.28 7.30 2.92
CA TYR A 162 2.69 6.23 3.83
C TYR A 162 4.11 6.50 4.35
N LYS A 163 4.31 6.36 5.67
CA LYS A 163 5.60 6.58 6.35
C LYS A 163 6.33 7.88 5.95
N GLY A 164 5.58 8.94 5.70
CA GLY A 164 6.14 10.26 5.38
C GLY A 164 6.48 10.49 3.89
N ALA A 165 6.12 9.56 3.01
CA ALA A 165 6.38 9.67 1.58
C ALA A 165 5.10 9.46 0.75
N TYR A 166 5.08 10.04 -0.45
CA TYR A 166 4.07 9.69 -1.45
C TYR A 166 4.37 8.31 -2.03
N MET A 167 3.32 7.51 -2.16
CA MET A 167 3.33 6.19 -2.74
C MET A 167 2.32 6.14 -3.88
N ARG A 168 2.57 5.27 -4.85
CA ARG A 168 1.57 4.88 -5.84
C ARG A 168 0.98 3.53 -5.45
N LEU A 169 -0.30 3.37 -5.72
CA LEU A 169 -0.89 2.04 -5.70
C LEU A 169 -0.32 1.28 -6.90
N ALA A 170 -0.10 0.00 -6.74
CA ALA A 170 0.13 -0.90 -7.85
C ALA A 170 -1.10 -1.77 -7.97
N GLU A 171 -1.47 -2.11 -9.21
CA GLU A 171 -2.49 -3.12 -9.41
C GLU A 171 -2.06 -4.42 -8.72
N SER A 172 -2.99 -5.02 -7.98
CA SER A 172 -2.73 -6.24 -7.26
C SER A 172 -2.70 -7.41 -8.24
N LEU A 173 -1.49 -7.81 -8.68
CA LEU A 173 -1.28 -9.05 -9.44
C LEU A 173 -1.94 -10.25 -8.74
N ARG A 174 -1.92 -10.26 -7.41
CA ARG A 174 -2.64 -11.25 -6.59
C ARG A 174 -4.13 -11.27 -6.90
N GLN A 175 -4.82 -10.13 -6.86
CA GLN A 175 -6.25 -10.07 -7.12
C GLN A 175 -6.58 -10.55 -8.52
N ARG A 176 -5.82 -10.11 -9.53
CA ARG A 176 -6.02 -10.54 -10.92
C ARG A 176 -5.88 -12.05 -11.09
N VAL A 177 -4.86 -12.65 -10.49
CA VAL A 177 -4.64 -14.10 -10.57
C VAL A 177 -5.75 -14.87 -9.84
N VAL A 178 -6.15 -14.44 -8.64
CA VAL A 178 -7.25 -15.09 -7.90
C VAL A 178 -8.60 -14.95 -8.63
N GLN A 179 -8.83 -13.84 -9.32
CA GLN A 179 -10.05 -13.61 -10.12
C GLN A 179 -10.01 -14.27 -11.51
N GLY A 180 -8.94 -14.99 -11.85
CA GLY A 180 -8.77 -15.64 -13.16
C GLY A 180 -8.50 -14.66 -14.32
N GLY A 181 -8.17 -13.40 -14.02
CA GLY A 181 -7.81 -12.37 -15.01
C GLY A 181 -6.37 -12.46 -15.54
N MET A 182 -5.68 -13.57 -15.24
CA MET A 182 -4.35 -13.92 -15.76
C MET A 182 -4.26 -15.45 -15.83
N GLY A 183 -3.82 -15.99 -16.97
CA GLY A 183 -3.75 -17.43 -17.18
C GLY A 183 -2.59 -18.06 -16.41
N ASP A 184 -2.71 -19.34 -16.08
CA ASP A 184 -1.64 -20.10 -15.41
C ASP A 184 -0.33 -20.11 -16.22
N ALA A 185 -0.43 -20.10 -17.56
CA ALA A 185 0.73 -20.03 -18.45
C ALA A 185 1.51 -18.71 -18.29
N ASP A 186 0.81 -17.57 -18.21
CA ASP A 186 1.44 -16.25 -18.07
C ASP A 186 2.17 -16.13 -16.72
N VAL A 187 1.54 -16.65 -15.65
CA VAL A 187 2.13 -16.66 -14.30
C VAL A 187 3.38 -17.54 -14.28
N ASP A 188 3.31 -18.72 -14.89
CA ASP A 188 4.44 -19.65 -14.95
C ASP A 188 5.60 -19.08 -15.78
N GLU A 189 5.32 -18.43 -16.92
CA GLU A 189 6.34 -17.77 -17.75
C GLU A 189 7.02 -16.62 -17.01
N ALA A 190 6.25 -15.79 -16.29
CA ALA A 190 6.81 -14.73 -15.45
C ALA A 190 7.71 -15.31 -14.34
N TYR A 191 7.28 -16.41 -13.72
CA TYR A 191 8.07 -17.13 -12.71
C TYR A 191 9.40 -17.65 -13.28
N ARG A 192 9.36 -18.33 -14.44
CA ARG A 192 10.56 -18.87 -15.11
C ARG A 192 11.53 -17.76 -15.48
N THR A 193 11.03 -16.69 -16.09
CA THR A 193 11.85 -15.56 -16.53
C THR A 193 12.55 -14.90 -15.35
N LEU A 194 11.78 -14.61 -14.29
CA LEU A 194 12.30 -13.92 -13.11
C LEU A 194 13.28 -14.78 -12.31
N TYR A 195 12.88 -15.98 -11.94
CA TYR A 195 13.71 -16.85 -11.11
C TYR A 195 14.86 -17.47 -11.89
N GLY A 196 14.70 -17.72 -13.19
CA GLY A 196 15.79 -18.08 -14.07
C GLY A 196 16.86 -17.00 -14.12
N ARG A 197 16.49 -15.71 -14.13
CA ARG A 197 17.48 -14.62 -14.02
C ARG A 197 18.12 -14.54 -12.63
N LEU A 198 17.32 -14.69 -11.57
CA LEU A 198 17.83 -14.67 -10.19
C LEU A 198 18.81 -15.82 -9.91
N LEU A 199 18.55 -17.03 -10.42
CA LEU A 199 19.46 -18.17 -10.28
C LEU A 199 20.80 -17.93 -10.97
N ARG A 200 20.81 -17.34 -12.18
CA ARG A 200 22.07 -16.96 -12.85
C ARG A 200 22.86 -15.96 -12.02
N LEU A 201 22.18 -14.94 -11.48
CA LEU A 201 22.81 -13.96 -10.59
C LEU A 201 23.31 -14.58 -9.28
N ALA A 202 22.55 -15.51 -8.71
CA ALA A 202 22.94 -16.22 -7.49
C ALA A 202 24.18 -17.11 -7.73
N CYS A 203 24.26 -17.80 -8.88
CA CYS A 203 25.48 -18.51 -9.27
C CYS A 203 26.69 -17.56 -9.30
N GLU A 204 26.54 -16.35 -9.84
CA GLU A 204 27.62 -15.37 -9.92
C GLU A 204 28.00 -14.74 -8.57
N ARG A 205 27.03 -14.53 -7.67
CA ARG A 205 27.16 -13.56 -6.56
C ARG A 205 26.99 -14.14 -5.17
N ALA A 206 26.26 -15.25 -5.04
CA ALA A 206 25.90 -15.78 -3.74
C ALA A 206 27.13 -16.28 -2.97
N SER A 207 27.20 -15.96 -1.69
CA SER A 207 28.14 -16.57 -0.76
C SER A 207 27.75 -18.01 -0.45
N GLU A 208 28.69 -18.82 0.05
CA GLU A 208 28.38 -20.19 0.47
C GLU A 208 27.31 -20.25 1.56
N ALA A 209 27.32 -19.30 2.50
CA ALA A 209 26.29 -19.19 3.55
C ALA A 209 24.89 -18.91 2.98
N GLU A 210 24.79 -18.16 1.88
CA GLU A 210 23.51 -17.93 1.19
C GLU A 210 23.04 -19.19 0.46
N ILE A 211 23.94 -19.97 -0.12
CA ILE A 211 23.61 -21.26 -0.72
C ILE A 211 23.19 -22.27 0.38
N ASP A 212 23.87 -22.28 1.53
CA ASP A 212 23.47 -23.06 2.71
C ASP A 212 22.03 -22.71 3.14
N ALA A 213 21.66 -21.42 3.10
CA ALA A 213 20.33 -20.97 3.44
C ALA A 213 19.26 -21.43 2.42
N ILE A 214 19.58 -21.46 1.13
CA ILE A 214 18.71 -22.01 0.08
C ILE A 214 18.52 -23.52 0.29
N GLU A 215 19.60 -24.23 0.59
CA GLU A 215 19.58 -25.67 0.87
C GLU A 215 18.73 -26.00 2.11
N ALA A 216 18.92 -25.25 3.20
CA ALA A 216 18.09 -25.38 4.40
C ALA A 216 16.61 -25.10 4.11
N ALA A 217 16.30 -24.08 3.29
CA ALA A 217 14.94 -23.79 2.90
C ALA A 217 14.31 -24.89 2.03
N ALA A 218 15.11 -25.56 1.18
CA ALA A 218 14.66 -26.74 0.43
C ALA A 218 14.37 -27.92 1.38
N ALA A 219 15.28 -28.22 2.30
CA ALA A 219 15.12 -29.29 3.29
C ALA A 219 13.86 -29.10 4.16
N LEU A 220 13.58 -27.86 4.60
CA LEU A 220 12.35 -27.53 5.34
C LEU A 220 11.06 -27.85 4.59
N ILE A 221 11.07 -27.89 3.25
CA ILE A 221 9.91 -28.32 2.47
C ILE A 221 9.76 -29.84 2.50
N GLU A 222 10.89 -30.55 2.46
CA GLU A 222 10.95 -32.01 2.37
C GLU A 222 10.62 -32.68 3.70
N ASP A 223 11.04 -32.06 4.82
CA ASP A 223 10.85 -32.56 6.18
C ASP A 223 9.44 -32.33 6.75
N HIS A 224 8.52 -31.74 5.98
CA HIS A 224 7.15 -31.55 6.45
C HIS A 224 6.45 -32.90 6.67
N PRO A 225 5.86 -33.14 7.86
CA PRO A 225 5.00 -34.30 8.04
C PRO A 225 3.76 -34.17 7.14
N GLU A 226 3.16 -35.30 6.76
CA GLU A 226 2.02 -35.31 5.82
C GLU A 226 0.82 -34.48 6.32
N ASP A 227 0.68 -34.36 7.64
CA ASP A 227 -0.36 -33.59 8.34
C ASP A 227 0.05 -32.14 8.65
N ALA A 228 1.19 -31.67 8.15
CA ALA A 228 1.69 -30.33 8.41
C ALA A 228 0.63 -29.27 8.04
N PRO A 229 0.39 -28.25 8.90
CA PRO A 229 -0.59 -27.21 8.62
C PRO A 229 -0.33 -26.50 7.29
N LEU A 230 -1.38 -26.20 6.53
CA LEU A 230 -1.31 -25.49 5.24
C LEU A 230 -0.41 -24.24 5.29
N ARG A 231 -0.54 -23.43 6.34
CA ARG A 231 0.28 -22.23 6.58
C ARG A 231 1.79 -22.53 6.64
N ALA A 232 2.18 -23.64 7.25
CA ALA A 232 3.58 -24.01 7.43
C ALA A 232 4.19 -24.47 6.10
N ARG A 233 3.39 -25.17 5.28
CA ARG A 233 3.78 -25.67 3.95
C ARG A 233 3.89 -24.54 2.93
N ILE A 234 3.00 -23.55 3.01
CA ILE A 234 3.09 -22.30 2.25
C ILE A 234 4.33 -21.49 2.66
N ALA A 235 4.60 -21.39 3.96
CA ALA A 235 5.73 -20.63 4.48
C ALA A 235 7.07 -21.21 4.02
N SER A 236 7.26 -22.53 4.10
CA SER A 236 8.50 -23.18 3.63
C SER A 236 8.68 -23.07 2.12
N ALA A 237 7.61 -23.26 1.33
CA ALA A 237 7.65 -23.04 -0.12
C ALA A 237 8.04 -21.60 -0.47
N SER A 238 7.48 -20.61 0.24
CA SER A 238 7.83 -19.19 0.06
C SER A 238 9.29 -18.92 0.43
N ALA A 239 9.80 -19.56 1.49
CA ALA A 239 11.15 -19.34 1.99
C ALA A 239 12.24 -19.78 0.99
N PHE A 240 12.03 -20.91 0.30
CA PHE A 240 12.96 -21.38 -0.74
C PHE A 240 13.13 -20.37 -1.87
N PHE A 241 12.02 -19.88 -2.42
CA PHE A 241 12.05 -18.87 -3.46
C PHE A 241 12.56 -17.51 -2.94
N GLY A 242 12.22 -17.13 -1.69
CA GLY A 242 12.77 -15.93 -1.05
C GLY A 242 14.29 -15.95 -0.91
N ALA A 243 14.86 -17.10 -0.51
CA ALA A 243 16.29 -17.28 -0.37
C ALA A 243 17.03 -17.17 -1.72
N ILE A 244 16.49 -17.76 -2.80
CA ILE A 244 17.03 -17.61 -4.16
C ILE A 244 17.03 -16.13 -4.58
N ALA A 245 15.94 -15.40 -4.31
CA ALA A 245 15.82 -14.00 -4.69
C ALA A 245 16.84 -13.10 -3.95
N ALA A 246 17.05 -13.36 -2.65
CA ALA A 246 18.05 -12.65 -1.86
C ALA A 246 19.48 -12.90 -2.37
N ALA A 247 19.82 -14.17 -2.64
CA ALA A 247 21.14 -14.58 -3.12
C ALA A 247 21.52 -13.99 -4.50
N GLY A 248 20.54 -13.51 -5.28
CA GLY A 248 20.79 -12.81 -6.54
C GLY A 248 21.37 -11.40 -6.41
N HIS A 249 21.39 -10.81 -5.20
CA HIS A 249 21.93 -9.47 -4.92
C HIS A 249 21.45 -8.39 -5.92
N ASN A 250 20.15 -8.40 -6.23
CA ASN A 250 19.51 -7.41 -7.10
C ASN A 250 18.20 -6.95 -6.47
N GLY A 251 18.20 -5.74 -5.89
CA GLY A 251 17.06 -5.21 -5.14
C GLY A 251 15.78 -5.08 -5.96
N ALA A 252 15.87 -4.73 -7.25
CA ALA A 252 14.70 -4.61 -8.12
C ALA A 252 14.06 -5.97 -8.41
N LEU A 253 14.87 -6.97 -8.80
CA LEU A 253 14.38 -8.32 -9.05
C LEU A 253 13.88 -9.00 -7.77
N MET A 254 14.48 -8.69 -6.62
CA MET A 254 14.00 -9.17 -5.32
C MET A 254 12.60 -8.65 -4.99
N LEU A 255 12.31 -7.37 -5.25
CA LEU A 255 10.97 -6.81 -5.07
C LEU A 255 9.94 -7.47 -6.01
N MET A 256 10.30 -7.70 -7.27
CA MET A 256 9.44 -8.44 -8.22
C MET A 256 9.19 -9.88 -7.73
N ALA A 257 10.22 -10.55 -7.21
CA ALA A 257 10.13 -11.92 -6.72
C ALA A 257 9.26 -12.04 -5.47
N GLN A 258 9.29 -11.04 -4.59
CA GLN A 258 8.41 -10.96 -3.44
C GLN A 258 6.93 -10.86 -3.87
N THR A 259 6.65 -10.06 -4.91
CA THR A 259 5.30 -9.96 -5.47
C THR A 259 4.85 -11.30 -6.04
N MET A 260 5.68 -11.96 -6.84
CA MET A 260 5.35 -13.28 -7.38
C MET A 260 5.12 -14.29 -6.25
N THR A 261 6.01 -14.35 -5.25
CA THR A 261 5.87 -15.24 -4.08
C THR A 261 4.54 -15.04 -3.34
N ASN A 262 4.08 -13.78 -3.21
CA ASN A 262 2.78 -13.48 -2.63
C ASN A 262 1.63 -14.00 -3.51
N VAL A 263 1.74 -13.89 -4.84
CA VAL A 263 0.76 -14.48 -5.78
C VAL A 263 0.68 -15.99 -5.62
N LEU A 264 1.82 -16.70 -5.57
CA LEU A 264 1.85 -18.15 -5.39
C LEU A 264 1.24 -18.59 -4.05
N ARG A 265 1.58 -17.91 -2.96
CA ARG A 265 0.98 -18.16 -1.63
C ARG A 265 -0.54 -18.14 -1.66
N GLU A 266 -1.10 -17.18 -2.39
CA GLU A 266 -2.54 -16.95 -2.45
C GLU A 266 -3.23 -17.99 -3.32
N ARG A 267 -2.61 -18.34 -4.46
CA ARG A 267 -3.04 -19.50 -5.24
C ARG A 267 -3.03 -20.78 -4.40
N MET A 268 -1.97 -21.02 -3.64
CA MET A 268 -1.86 -22.17 -2.74
C MET A 268 -2.91 -22.15 -1.61
N THR A 269 -3.36 -20.98 -1.18
CA THR A 269 -4.40 -20.87 -0.15
C THR A 269 -5.81 -21.11 -0.71
N HIS A 270 -6.09 -20.59 -1.91
CA HIS A 270 -7.46 -20.44 -2.40
C HIS A 270 -7.80 -21.25 -3.65
N VAL A 271 -6.81 -21.66 -4.44
CA VAL A 271 -7.01 -22.22 -5.79
C VAL A 271 -6.44 -23.62 -5.91
N LEU A 272 -5.25 -23.88 -5.35
CA LEU A 272 -4.54 -25.14 -5.49
C LEU A 272 -4.57 -25.94 -4.17
N PRO A 273 -4.98 -27.22 -4.19
CA PRO A 273 -4.85 -28.08 -3.02
C PRO A 273 -3.37 -28.35 -2.72
N VAL A 274 -2.86 -27.79 -1.63
CA VAL A 274 -1.47 -27.98 -1.22
C VAL A 274 -1.34 -29.39 -0.62
N ARG A 275 -0.72 -30.32 -1.35
CA ARG A 275 -0.38 -31.70 -0.88
C ARG A 275 1.12 -31.94 -0.90
N ALA A 276 1.62 -32.82 -0.04
CA ALA A 276 3.05 -33.14 -0.05
C ALA A 276 3.37 -33.69 -1.44
N ARG A 277 4.48 -33.23 -2.02
CA ARG A 277 4.88 -33.59 -3.39
C ARG A 277 6.32 -34.09 -3.36
N PRO A 278 6.57 -35.30 -2.81
CA PRO A 278 7.91 -35.89 -2.77
C PRO A 278 8.54 -36.04 -4.15
N ASP A 279 7.72 -36.16 -5.18
CA ASP A 279 8.13 -36.19 -6.58
C ASP A 279 8.87 -34.91 -7.03
N LEU A 280 8.72 -33.79 -6.32
CA LEU A 280 9.40 -32.52 -6.60
C LEU A 280 10.71 -32.35 -5.82
N TYR A 281 10.98 -33.18 -4.80
CA TYR A 281 12.16 -33.03 -3.94
C TYR A 281 13.47 -33.17 -4.73
N PRO A 282 13.62 -34.15 -5.65
CA PRO A 282 14.84 -34.26 -6.45
C PRO A 282 15.12 -33.02 -7.30
N LEU A 283 14.08 -32.32 -7.79
CA LEU A 283 14.23 -31.12 -8.60
C LEU A 283 14.69 -29.91 -7.78
N ARG A 284 14.18 -29.74 -6.55
CA ARG A 284 14.68 -28.71 -5.63
C ARG A 284 16.15 -28.94 -5.28
N ARG A 285 16.51 -30.18 -4.94
CA ARG A 285 17.91 -30.57 -4.68
C ARG A 285 18.80 -30.36 -5.90
N ALA A 286 18.29 -30.59 -7.11
CA ALA A 286 19.03 -30.33 -8.34
C ALA A 286 19.36 -28.83 -8.48
N VAL A 287 18.41 -27.92 -8.22
CA VAL A 287 18.67 -26.47 -8.21
C VAL A 287 19.83 -26.11 -7.26
N VAL A 288 19.77 -26.59 -6.01
CA VAL A 288 20.81 -26.34 -5.00
C VAL A 288 22.17 -26.89 -5.45
N ARG A 289 22.21 -28.11 -5.97
CA ARG A 289 23.43 -28.74 -6.48
C ARG A 289 24.06 -27.93 -7.62
N HIS A 290 23.26 -27.43 -8.56
CA HIS A 290 23.77 -26.60 -9.65
C HIS A 290 24.25 -25.22 -9.16
N LEU A 291 23.58 -24.62 -8.16
CA LEU A 291 24.06 -23.40 -7.50
C LEU A 291 25.44 -23.61 -6.86
N ARG A 292 25.65 -24.72 -6.13
CA ARG A 292 26.96 -25.09 -5.56
C ARG A 292 28.03 -25.28 -6.63
N ALA A 293 27.67 -25.91 -7.74
CA ALA A 293 28.56 -26.10 -8.88
C ALA A 293 28.78 -24.82 -9.70
N ARG A 294 28.11 -23.71 -9.34
CA ARG A 294 28.09 -22.44 -10.09
C ARG A 294 27.64 -22.63 -11.55
N ASP A 295 26.79 -23.64 -11.78
CA ASP A 295 26.20 -24.00 -13.06
C ASP A 295 24.85 -23.29 -13.24
N ALA A 296 24.94 -22.07 -13.79
CA ALA A 296 23.80 -21.18 -14.00
C ALA A 296 22.71 -21.79 -14.89
N GLU A 297 23.08 -22.46 -15.98
CA GLU A 297 22.11 -23.06 -16.91
C GLU A 297 21.50 -24.33 -16.34
N GLY A 298 22.28 -25.17 -15.64
CA GLY A 298 21.74 -26.32 -14.93
C GLY A 298 20.76 -25.94 -13.82
N ALA A 299 21.04 -24.87 -13.08
CA ALA A 299 20.13 -24.37 -12.04
C ALA A 299 18.81 -23.87 -12.65
N ALA A 300 18.88 -23.10 -13.73
CA ALA A 300 17.69 -22.62 -14.45
C ALA A 300 16.86 -23.77 -15.04
N ALA A 301 17.51 -24.76 -15.69
CA ALA A 301 16.84 -25.92 -16.26
C ALA A 301 16.17 -26.81 -15.18
N ALA A 302 16.80 -26.97 -14.01
CA ALA A 302 16.21 -27.70 -12.89
C ALA A 302 14.97 -26.98 -12.33
N LEU A 303 15.00 -25.65 -12.26
CA LEU A 303 13.83 -24.84 -11.89
C LEU A 303 12.72 -24.96 -12.94
N ASP A 304 13.07 -24.95 -14.23
CA ASP A 304 12.11 -25.10 -15.31
C ASP A 304 11.35 -26.44 -15.21
N ALA A 305 12.08 -27.54 -14.98
CA ALA A 305 11.48 -28.84 -14.73
C ALA A 305 10.60 -28.85 -13.48
N LEU A 306 11.01 -28.15 -12.41
CA LEU A 306 10.23 -28.02 -11.17
C LEU A 306 8.87 -27.36 -11.44
N ILE A 307 8.85 -26.28 -12.21
CA ILE A 307 7.63 -25.54 -12.58
C ILE A 307 6.73 -26.40 -13.48
N ASP A 308 7.29 -27.13 -14.45
CA ASP A 308 6.49 -28.04 -15.29
C ASP A 308 5.82 -29.15 -14.48
N GLN A 309 6.53 -29.73 -13.52
CA GLN A 309 6.00 -30.81 -12.71
C GLN A 309 4.97 -30.33 -11.68
N LEU A 310 5.08 -29.08 -11.22
CA LEU A 310 4.06 -28.43 -10.40
C LEU A 310 2.72 -28.29 -11.13
N ARG A 311 2.72 -28.13 -12.47
CA ARG A 311 1.47 -28.01 -13.27
C ARG A 311 0.75 -29.35 -13.46
N ARG A 312 1.47 -30.47 -13.41
CA ARG A 312 0.97 -31.80 -13.80
C ARG A 312 0.14 -32.53 -12.74
N GLY A 313 -0.06 -31.97 -11.54
CA GLY A 313 -0.84 -32.60 -10.47
C GLY A 313 -1.21 -31.62 -9.38
#